data_AF-A0A2L2N405-F1
#
_entry.id   AF-A0A2L2N405-F1
#
_cell.length_a   1.000
_cell.length_b   1.000
_cell.length_c   1.000
_cell.angle_alpha   90.00
_cell.angle_beta   90.00
_cell.angle_gamma   90.00
#
_symmetry.space_group_name_H-M   'P 1'
#
loop_
_entity.id
_entity.type
_entity.pdbx_description
1 polymer ?
#
loop_
_entity_poly.entity_id
_entity_poly.type
_entity_poly.pdbx_seq_one_letter_code
_entity_poly.pdbx_strand_id
1 'polypeptide(L)'
;MIGGCYQILCCSWLLYLAIKQCINTHLVGIKSTQCADNSIPPNINLLVSTESGEPIENAKVEFIGIDNPEPRYTDNSGFVAARIKNEGFIIVRVRAKNYPTQNTTINVNTQQVTTREIRLSQSGTPAVKDLNPTPTPIPIPTPTPTPTATTPVSTNPAPAVLPLTEVWGSVAFQLDSCTRKKGNIVSCHFSLISTQDVNFNVSLANDTRIVDGSNNPYYVNKGYSGKLAAGFNNNLPLNMVKDAHSNVIIDFAGVPDSVSQAFLLNLTLVGRGNLEFRNIPIQ
;
A
#
# COMPACT_ATOMS: atom_id res chain seq x y z
N MET A 1 -21.22 -39.47 41.24
CA MET A 1 -21.36 -38.09 40.73
C MET A 1 -20.07 -37.71 40.01
N ILE A 2 -20.00 -37.96 38.70
CA ILE A 2 -18.94 -37.45 37.82
C ILE A 2 -19.66 -37.07 36.53
N GLY A 3 -19.78 -35.78 36.26
CA GLY A 3 -20.46 -35.28 35.07
C GLY A 3 -20.41 -33.76 35.03
N GLY A 4 -19.62 -33.22 34.10
CA GLY A 4 -19.63 -31.79 33.78
C GLY A 4 -18.25 -31.21 33.49
N CYS A 5 -17.67 -31.51 32.32
CA CYS A 5 -16.56 -30.70 31.76
C CYS A 5 -16.34 -30.92 30.25
N TYR A 6 -17.40 -31.03 29.45
CA TYR A 6 -17.28 -31.29 27.99
C TYR A 6 -17.99 -30.28 27.08
N GLN A 7 -18.45 -29.13 27.59
CA GLN A 7 -19.14 -28.14 26.75
C GLN A 7 -18.29 -26.94 26.30
N ILE A 8 -17.16 -26.66 26.94
CA ILE A 8 -16.36 -25.44 26.61
C ILE A 8 -15.40 -25.69 25.44
N LEU A 9 -14.94 -26.93 25.23
CA LEU A 9 -14.00 -27.29 24.15
C LEU A 9 -14.63 -27.33 22.75
N CYS A 10 -15.95 -27.39 22.61
CA CYS A 10 -16.60 -27.37 21.29
C CYS A 10 -16.65 -25.97 20.65
N CYS A 11 -16.68 -24.88 21.44
CA CYS A 11 -16.76 -23.52 20.87
C CYS A 11 -15.42 -23.08 20.24
N SER A 12 -14.27 -23.45 20.82
CA SER A 12 -12.97 -23.06 20.24
C SER A 12 -12.64 -23.78 18.94
N TRP A 13 -13.13 -25.01 18.74
CA TRP A 13 -12.89 -25.75 17.50
C TRP A 13 -13.74 -25.24 16.34
N LEU A 14 -14.99 -24.83 16.61
CA LEU A 14 -15.87 -24.21 15.61
C LEU A 14 -15.35 -22.83 15.18
N LEU A 15 -14.78 -22.03 16.10
CA LEU A 15 -14.18 -20.74 15.77
C LEU A 15 -12.91 -20.89 14.92
N TYR A 16 -12.08 -21.91 15.21
CA TYR A 16 -10.88 -22.22 14.42
C TYR A 16 -11.22 -22.73 13.01
N LEU A 17 -12.32 -23.47 12.85
CA LEU A 17 -12.81 -23.92 11.54
C LEU A 17 -13.34 -22.76 10.70
N ALA A 18 -14.07 -21.81 11.30
CA ALA A 18 -14.59 -20.63 10.60
C ALA A 18 -13.45 -19.73 10.07
N ILE A 19 -12.37 -19.55 10.84
CA ILE A 19 -11.20 -18.76 10.41
C ILE A 19 -10.45 -19.47 9.26
N LYS A 20 -10.31 -20.79 9.31
CA LYS A 20 -9.70 -21.57 8.22
C LYS A 20 -10.53 -21.54 6.92
N GLN A 21 -11.85 -21.31 7.01
CA GLN A 21 -12.74 -21.30 5.86
C GLN A 21 -12.67 -19.99 5.03
N CYS A 22 -12.31 -18.84 5.63
CA CYS A 22 -12.02 -17.61 4.86
C CYS A 22 -10.74 -17.77 4.00
N ILE A 23 -9.77 -18.61 4.38
CA ILE A 23 -8.47 -18.72 3.68
C ILE A 23 -8.56 -19.58 2.42
N ASN A 24 -9.42 -20.60 2.39
CA ASN A 24 -9.50 -21.56 1.28
C ASN A 24 -10.60 -21.29 0.24
N THR A 25 -11.48 -20.32 0.46
CA THR A 25 -12.64 -20.08 -0.42
C THR A 25 -12.37 -19.13 -1.60
N HIS A 26 -11.18 -18.53 -1.70
CA HIS A 26 -10.82 -17.70 -2.86
C HIS A 26 -10.61 -18.48 -4.17
N LEU A 27 -10.56 -19.82 -4.14
CA LEU A 27 -10.34 -20.66 -5.33
C LEU A 27 -11.63 -21.18 -6.01
N VAL A 28 -12.79 -21.03 -5.37
CA VAL A 28 -14.07 -21.48 -5.93
C VAL A 28 -15.04 -20.32 -5.73
N GLY A 29 -15.47 -19.67 -6.81
CA GLY A 29 -16.23 -18.41 -6.83
C GLY A 29 -17.57 -18.39 -6.07
N ILE A 30 -17.54 -18.65 -4.76
CA ILE A 30 -18.63 -18.50 -3.81
C ILE A 30 -18.48 -17.11 -3.20
N LYS A 31 -19.56 -16.34 -3.23
CA LYS A 31 -19.63 -15.00 -2.66
C LYS A 31 -19.34 -15.06 -1.15
N SER A 32 -18.20 -14.50 -0.73
CA SER A 32 -17.83 -14.38 0.69
C SER A 32 -18.34 -13.04 1.22
N THR A 33 -19.57 -13.02 1.72
CA THR A 33 -20.16 -11.85 2.38
C THR A 33 -19.83 -11.77 3.88
N GLN A 34 -19.06 -12.71 4.43
CA GLN A 34 -18.85 -12.85 5.88
C GLN A 34 -17.45 -12.51 6.39
N CYS A 35 -16.45 -12.27 5.54
CA CYS A 35 -15.16 -11.71 5.97
C CYS A 35 -15.20 -10.18 5.74
N ALA A 36 -16.14 -9.47 6.37
CA ALA A 36 -16.22 -8.02 6.30
C ALA A 36 -15.13 -7.42 7.21
N ASP A 37 -13.96 -7.18 6.62
CA ASP A 37 -12.94 -6.34 7.23
C ASP A 37 -13.55 -4.95 7.46
N ASN A 38 -13.35 -4.37 8.65
CA ASN A 38 -13.91 -3.05 9.02
C ASN A 38 -13.20 -1.88 8.32
N SER A 39 -12.47 -2.16 7.23
CA SER A 39 -11.83 -1.15 6.41
C SER A 39 -12.91 -0.28 5.75
N ILE A 40 -12.76 1.04 5.89
CA ILE A 40 -13.64 2.00 5.24
C ILE A 40 -13.48 1.79 3.74
N PRO A 41 -14.53 1.37 3.01
CA PRO A 41 -14.40 1.06 1.59
C PRO A 41 -13.93 2.31 0.84
N PRO A 42 -12.93 2.20 -0.05
CA PRO A 42 -12.45 3.34 -0.83
C PRO A 42 -13.62 4.02 -1.56
N ASN A 43 -13.65 5.35 -1.48
CA ASN A 43 -14.53 6.18 -2.30
C ASN A 43 -13.83 6.42 -3.64
N ILE A 44 -14.48 6.04 -4.74
CA ILE A 44 -14.06 6.41 -6.09
C ILE A 44 -14.94 7.57 -6.56
N ASN A 45 -14.29 8.62 -7.07
CA ASN A 45 -14.94 9.70 -7.77
C ASN A 45 -14.59 9.60 -9.26
N LEU A 46 -15.60 9.54 -10.13
CA LEU A 46 -15.45 9.54 -11.57
C LEU A 46 -16.03 10.83 -12.15
N LEU A 47 -15.31 11.45 -13.07
CA LEU A 47 -15.81 12.47 -13.98
C LEU A 47 -16.03 11.82 -15.34
N VAL A 48 -17.26 11.80 -15.84
CA VAL A 48 -17.56 11.33 -17.21
C VAL A 48 -17.66 12.55 -18.11
N SER A 49 -16.86 12.56 -19.17
CA SER A 49 -16.79 13.66 -20.13
C SER A 49 -16.82 13.18 -21.58
N THR A 50 -17.11 14.09 -22.50
CA THR A 50 -16.98 13.88 -23.94
C THR A 50 -15.51 13.80 -24.35
N GLU A 51 -15.24 13.45 -25.60
CA GLU A 51 -13.91 13.50 -26.19
C GLU A 51 -13.27 14.92 -26.18
N SER A 52 -14.10 15.98 -26.19
CA SER A 52 -13.65 17.37 -26.02
C SER A 52 -13.43 17.78 -24.57
N GLY A 53 -13.79 16.93 -23.60
CA GLY A 53 -13.65 17.20 -22.16
C GLY A 53 -14.87 17.88 -21.51
N GLU A 54 -16.00 17.97 -22.21
CA GLU A 54 -17.24 18.51 -21.64
C GLU A 54 -17.91 17.48 -20.73
N PRO A 55 -18.41 17.85 -19.54
CA PRO A 55 -19.05 16.90 -18.64
C PRO A 55 -20.36 16.34 -19.22
N ILE A 56 -20.63 15.06 -18.97
CA ILE A 56 -21.85 14.38 -19.44
C ILE A 56 -22.78 14.12 -18.26
N GLU A 57 -23.92 14.80 -18.22
CA GLU A 57 -24.99 14.57 -17.25
C GLU A 57 -25.78 13.28 -17.53
N ASN A 58 -26.31 12.64 -16.48
CA ASN A 58 -27.20 11.48 -16.56
C ASN A 58 -26.58 10.27 -17.29
N ALA A 59 -25.24 10.18 -17.35
CA ALA A 59 -24.55 8.99 -17.82
C ALA A 59 -24.71 7.88 -16.78
N LYS A 60 -25.23 6.72 -17.21
CA LYS A 60 -25.37 5.54 -16.37
C LYS A 60 -24.01 4.85 -16.21
N VAL A 61 -23.57 4.66 -14.97
CA VAL A 61 -22.30 4.04 -14.61
C VAL A 61 -22.55 2.78 -13.79
N GLU A 62 -22.07 1.64 -14.30
CA GLU A 62 -22.16 0.32 -13.70
C GLU A 62 -20.74 -0.16 -13.33
N PHE A 63 -20.53 -0.60 -12.09
CA PHE A 63 -19.25 -1.13 -11.65
C PHE A 63 -19.31 -2.67 -11.59
N ILE A 64 -18.62 -3.35 -12.50
CA ILE A 64 -18.66 -4.79 -12.68
C ILE A 64 -17.47 -5.43 -11.94
N GLY A 65 -17.72 -6.55 -11.26
CA GLY A 65 -16.72 -7.25 -10.43
C GLY A 65 -16.78 -6.89 -8.94
N ILE A 66 -17.81 -6.15 -8.53
CA ILE A 66 -18.13 -5.84 -7.13
C ILE A 66 -19.44 -6.56 -6.80
N ASP A 67 -19.65 -6.86 -5.51
CA ASP A 67 -20.92 -7.41 -5.01
C ASP A 67 -22.09 -6.45 -5.30
N ASN A 68 -22.68 -6.62 -6.49
CA ASN A 68 -23.93 -6.03 -6.95
C ASN A 68 -24.09 -4.51 -6.71
N PRO A 69 -23.19 -3.65 -7.19
CA PRO A 69 -23.40 -2.22 -7.07
C PRO A 69 -24.56 -1.82 -7.98
N GLU A 70 -25.55 -1.16 -7.39
CA GLU A 70 -26.62 -0.54 -8.15
C GLU A 70 -26.05 0.47 -9.16
N PRO A 71 -26.63 0.55 -10.37
CA PRO A 71 -26.20 1.54 -11.34
C PRO A 71 -26.33 2.96 -10.76
N ARG A 72 -25.31 3.78 -10.99
CA ARG A 72 -25.30 5.19 -10.61
C ARG A 72 -25.45 6.07 -11.84
N TYR A 73 -25.82 7.32 -11.65
CA TYR A 73 -25.92 8.31 -12.72
C TYR A 73 -25.04 9.51 -12.38
N THR A 74 -24.42 10.10 -13.38
CA THR A 74 -23.68 11.35 -13.21
C THR A 74 -24.62 12.52 -12.97
N ASP A 75 -24.19 13.46 -12.13
CA ASP A 75 -24.87 14.74 -11.93
C ASP A 75 -24.63 15.70 -13.11
N ASN A 76 -25.13 16.93 -12.99
CA ASN A 76 -24.99 17.99 -13.99
C ASN A 76 -23.53 18.41 -14.26
N SER A 77 -22.60 18.05 -13.39
CA SER A 77 -21.16 18.29 -13.56
C SER A 77 -20.42 17.06 -14.12
N GLY A 78 -21.14 16.00 -14.48
CA GLY A 78 -20.57 14.76 -14.99
C GLY A 78 -19.96 13.88 -13.91
N PHE A 79 -20.15 14.21 -12.64
CA PHE A 79 -19.54 13.48 -11.52
C PHE A 79 -20.42 12.35 -11.02
N VAL A 80 -19.78 11.24 -10.64
CA VAL A 80 -20.41 10.14 -9.92
C VAL A 80 -19.46 9.58 -8.87
N ALA A 81 -19.98 9.32 -7.68
CA ALA A 81 -19.21 8.72 -6.59
C ALA A 81 -19.74 7.33 -6.25
N ALA A 82 -18.84 6.40 -5.94
CA ALA A 82 -19.18 5.06 -5.49
C ALA A 82 -18.25 4.58 -4.38
N ARG A 83 -18.80 3.83 -3.42
CA ARG A 83 -18.04 3.10 -2.40
C ARG A 83 -17.82 1.69 -2.87
N ILE A 84 -16.55 1.28 -2.96
CA ILE A 84 -16.18 -0.01 -3.51
C ILE A 84 -15.50 -0.81 -2.41
N LYS A 85 -16.06 -1.99 -2.08
CA LYS A 85 -15.54 -2.84 -1.01
C LYS A 85 -14.28 -3.61 -1.40
N ASN A 86 -14.06 -3.79 -2.70
CA ASN A 86 -12.97 -4.61 -3.22
C ASN A 86 -11.83 -3.72 -3.72
N GLU A 87 -10.62 -4.07 -3.32
CA GLU A 87 -9.39 -3.59 -3.93
C GLU A 87 -9.15 -4.34 -5.26
N GLY A 88 -8.45 -3.70 -6.20
CA GLY A 88 -7.96 -4.31 -7.44
C GLY A 88 -8.44 -3.60 -8.70
N PHE A 89 -8.36 -4.30 -9.83
CA PHE A 89 -8.90 -3.83 -11.09
C PHE A 89 -10.39 -4.16 -11.19
N ILE A 90 -11.23 -3.14 -11.43
CA ILE A 90 -12.66 -3.30 -11.69
C ILE A 90 -13.00 -2.84 -13.10
N ILE A 91 -14.07 -3.40 -13.67
CA ILE A 91 -14.58 -2.96 -14.97
C ILE A 91 -15.69 -1.95 -14.72
N VAL A 92 -15.56 -0.75 -15.27
CA VAL A 92 -16.60 0.28 -15.26
C VAL A 92 -17.26 0.32 -16.64
N ARG A 93 -18.57 0.13 -16.67
CA ARG A 93 -19.39 0.28 -17.88
C ARG A 93 -20.16 1.58 -17.81
N VAL A 94 -20.00 2.41 -18.84
CA VAL A 94 -20.66 3.71 -18.96
C VAL A 94 -21.61 3.70 -20.15
N ARG A 95 -22.82 4.24 -19.97
CA ARG A 95 -23.81 4.47 -21.02
C ARG A 95 -24.27 5.90 -20.97
N ALA A 96 -24.15 6.61 -22.09
CA ALA A 96 -24.61 7.98 -22.23
C ALA A 96 -25.39 8.15 -23.52
N LYS A 97 -26.26 9.16 -23.57
CA LYS A 97 -27.00 9.51 -24.78
C LYS A 97 -26.02 9.87 -25.89
N ASN A 98 -26.25 9.37 -27.11
CA ASN A 98 -25.41 9.60 -28.28
C ASN A 98 -23.98 9.04 -28.20
N TYR A 99 -23.68 8.15 -27.25
CA TYR A 99 -22.42 7.43 -27.19
C TYR A 99 -22.69 5.92 -27.17
N PRO A 100 -21.85 5.10 -27.83
CA PRO A 100 -21.89 3.66 -27.63
C PRO A 100 -21.61 3.32 -26.16
N THR A 101 -22.11 2.16 -25.70
CA THR A 101 -21.76 1.64 -24.37
C THR A 101 -20.27 1.33 -24.32
N GLN A 102 -19.57 1.85 -23.32
CA GLN A 102 -18.12 1.73 -23.19
C GLN A 102 -17.75 1.03 -21.88
N ASN A 103 -16.79 0.12 -21.95
CA ASN A 103 -16.22 -0.53 -20.78
C ASN A 103 -14.78 -0.04 -20.62
N THR A 104 -14.37 0.23 -19.39
CA THR A 104 -12.97 0.54 -19.06
C THR A 104 -12.56 -0.15 -17.76
N THR A 105 -11.26 -0.29 -17.54
CA THR A 105 -10.73 -0.89 -16.32
C THR A 105 -10.12 0.19 -15.45
N ILE A 106 -10.46 0.19 -14.16
CA ILE A 106 -9.92 1.13 -13.17
C ILE A 106 -9.25 0.34 -12.05
N ASN A 107 -8.07 0.79 -11.63
CA ASN A 107 -7.39 0.24 -10.46
C ASN A 107 -7.84 0.98 -9.19
N VAL A 108 -8.36 0.25 -8.21
CA VAL A 108 -8.88 0.77 -6.93
C VAL A 108 -7.83 0.70 -5.80
N ASN A 109 -6.63 0.15 -6.06
CA ASN A 109 -5.58 -0.11 -5.05
C ASN A 109 -4.87 1.12 -4.49
N THR A 110 -5.23 2.33 -4.91
CA THR A 110 -4.54 3.54 -4.47
C THR A 110 -5.30 4.17 -3.32
N GLN A 111 -4.68 4.22 -2.12
CA GLN A 111 -5.21 4.86 -0.90
C GLN A 111 -5.49 6.37 -1.04
N GLN A 112 -5.30 6.96 -2.22
CA GLN A 112 -5.59 8.35 -2.49
C GLN A 112 -6.95 8.44 -3.18
N VAL A 113 -7.84 9.25 -2.61
CA VAL A 113 -9.11 9.66 -3.22
C VAL A 113 -8.80 10.48 -4.47
N THR A 114 -8.48 9.81 -5.57
CA THR A 114 -8.19 10.45 -6.85
C THR A 114 -9.45 10.42 -7.70
N THR A 115 -9.90 11.61 -8.10
CA THR A 115 -10.90 11.71 -9.17
C THR A 115 -10.29 11.16 -10.46
N ARG A 116 -11.02 10.30 -11.16
CA ARG A 116 -10.61 9.80 -12.48
C ARG A 116 -11.57 10.28 -13.54
N GLU A 117 -11.03 10.77 -14.64
CA GLU A 117 -11.81 11.18 -15.80
C GLU A 117 -11.97 10.00 -16.77
N ILE A 118 -13.20 9.66 -17.14
CA ILE A 118 -13.53 8.75 -18.22
C ILE A 118 -14.04 9.59 -19.40
N ARG A 119 -13.22 9.71 -20.45
CA ARG A 119 -13.59 10.36 -21.70
C ARG A 119 -14.25 9.36 -22.64
N LEU A 120 -15.51 9.59 -22.97
CA LEU A 120 -16.24 8.79 -23.94
C LEU A 120 -15.90 9.22 -25.37
N SER A 121 -15.62 8.23 -26.21
CA SER A 121 -15.39 8.43 -27.65
C SER A 121 -16.57 7.92 -28.47
N GLN A 122 -16.86 8.56 -29.60
CA GLN A 122 -17.81 8.03 -30.60
C GLN A 122 -17.34 6.70 -31.20
N SER A 123 -16.03 6.40 -31.14
CA SER A 123 -15.46 5.13 -31.59
C SER A 123 -15.75 3.96 -30.65
N GLY A 124 -16.28 4.21 -29.45
CA GLY A 124 -16.53 3.17 -28.44
C GLY A 124 -15.30 2.73 -27.65
N THR A 125 -14.19 3.47 -27.74
CA THR A 125 -12.98 3.23 -26.95
C THR A 125 -12.78 4.38 -25.94
N PRO A 126 -13.06 4.17 -24.64
CA PRO A 126 -12.93 5.23 -23.67
C PRO A 126 -11.46 5.48 -23.32
N ALA A 127 -11.11 6.73 -22.99
CA ALA A 127 -9.82 7.06 -22.39
C ALA A 127 -10.01 7.33 -20.89
N VAL A 128 -9.09 6.82 -20.06
CA VAL A 128 -9.09 7.08 -18.62
C VAL A 128 -7.88 7.93 -18.28
N LYS A 129 -8.12 9.04 -17.58
CA LYS A 129 -7.08 9.96 -17.12
C LYS A 129 -7.23 10.19 -15.63
N ASP A 130 -6.15 10.02 -14.88
CA ASP A 130 -6.16 10.36 -13.46
C ASP A 130 -6.07 11.88 -13.31
N LEU A 131 -7.09 12.47 -12.67
CA LEU A 131 -7.09 13.88 -12.29
C LEU A 131 -6.39 13.97 -10.93
N ASN A 132 -5.05 13.89 -10.97
CA ASN A 132 -4.26 14.22 -9.79
C ASN A 132 -4.56 15.69 -9.44
N PRO A 133 -4.97 16.05 -8.22
CA PRO A 133 -5.07 17.45 -7.83
C PRO A 133 -3.73 18.08 -8.15
N THR A 134 -3.72 19.03 -9.09
CA THR A 134 -2.54 19.87 -9.26
C THR A 134 -2.36 20.56 -7.91
N PRO A 135 -1.22 20.36 -7.20
CA PRO A 135 -1.04 20.98 -5.91
C PRO A 135 -1.30 22.46 -6.09
N THR A 136 -2.31 22.97 -5.40
CA THR A 136 -2.63 24.40 -5.46
C THR A 136 -1.37 25.10 -5.01
N PRO A 137 -0.74 25.96 -5.84
CA PRO A 137 0.47 26.66 -5.43
C PRO A 137 0.13 27.40 -4.14
N ILE A 138 0.74 26.96 -3.04
CA ILE A 138 0.65 27.66 -1.76
C ILE A 138 1.11 29.09 -2.06
N PRO A 139 0.33 30.13 -1.70
CA PRO A 139 0.70 31.50 -1.95
C PRO A 139 2.11 31.72 -1.41
N ILE A 140 3.04 32.00 -2.31
CA ILE A 140 4.42 32.30 -1.96
C ILE A 140 4.36 33.58 -1.11
N PRO A 141 4.80 33.55 0.16
CA PRO A 141 4.90 34.78 0.94
C PRO A 141 5.82 35.74 0.18
N THR A 142 5.36 36.98 0.00
CA THR A 142 6.08 38.04 -0.69
C THR A 142 7.53 38.10 -0.18
N PRO A 143 8.54 38.09 -1.06
CA PRO A 143 9.94 37.99 -0.65
C PRO A 143 10.31 39.18 0.22
N THR A 144 10.52 38.92 1.51
CA THR A 144 11.34 39.79 2.36
C THR A 144 12.76 39.72 1.79
N PRO A 145 13.50 40.84 1.66
CA PRO A 145 14.83 40.84 1.04
C PRO A 145 15.74 39.77 1.65
N THR A 146 15.99 38.72 0.88
CA THR A 146 16.83 37.60 1.26
C THR A 146 18.30 38.03 1.11
N PRO A 147 19.12 37.98 2.17
CA PRO A 147 20.56 38.13 2.04
C PRO A 147 21.09 37.02 1.12
N THR A 148 21.98 37.41 0.20
CA THR A 148 22.65 36.55 -0.79
C THR A 148 22.94 35.15 -0.24
N ALA A 149 22.24 34.15 -0.77
CA ALA A 149 22.45 32.76 -0.41
C ALA A 149 23.86 32.34 -0.85
N THR A 150 24.75 32.25 0.14
CA THR A 150 25.97 31.46 0.01
C THR A 150 25.51 30.02 -0.18
N THR A 151 26.00 29.35 -1.21
CA THR A 151 25.77 27.92 -1.46
C THR A 151 25.89 27.16 -0.15
N PRO A 152 24.84 26.45 0.33
CA PRO A 152 25.01 25.60 1.48
C PRO A 152 26.00 24.51 1.06
N VAL A 153 27.20 24.61 1.61
CA VAL A 153 28.11 23.48 1.75
C VAL A 153 27.24 22.33 2.26
N SER A 154 27.21 21.22 1.53
CA SER A 154 26.53 19.99 1.93
C SER A 154 27.06 19.60 3.30
N THR A 155 26.40 20.07 4.35
CA THR A 155 26.69 19.66 5.71
C THR A 155 26.15 18.26 5.79
N ASN A 156 27.07 17.29 5.75
CA ASN A 156 26.81 15.89 6.00
C ASN A 156 25.76 15.78 7.14
N PRO A 157 24.53 15.33 6.86
CA PRO A 157 23.48 15.31 7.86
C PRO A 157 23.95 14.46 9.04
N ALA A 158 23.78 14.97 10.26
CA ALA A 158 24.14 14.24 11.46
C ALA A 158 23.45 12.85 11.42
N PRO A 159 24.13 11.77 11.86
CA PRO A 159 23.54 10.45 11.92
C PRO A 159 22.21 10.48 12.66
N ALA A 160 21.19 9.81 12.12
CA ALA A 160 19.91 9.72 12.78
C ALA A 160 20.06 8.95 14.10
N VAL A 161 19.40 9.44 15.15
CA VAL A 161 19.29 8.71 16.42
C VAL A 161 18.19 7.67 16.26
N LEU A 162 18.54 6.40 16.45
CA LEU A 162 17.59 5.29 16.46
C LEU A 162 16.84 5.24 17.81
N PRO A 163 15.60 4.73 17.85
CA PRO A 163 14.85 4.10 16.76
C PRO A 163 14.21 5.10 15.79
N LEU A 164 14.01 4.68 14.53
CA LEU A 164 13.26 5.45 13.53
C LEU A 164 11.90 4.79 13.30
N THR A 165 10.83 5.58 13.20
CA THR A 165 9.47 5.04 13.01
C THR A 165 8.83 5.60 11.75
N GLU A 166 8.33 4.69 10.91
CA GLU A 166 7.51 5.00 9.74
C GLU A 166 6.15 4.31 9.88
N VAL A 167 5.07 5.02 9.56
CA VAL A 167 3.71 4.48 9.66
C VAL A 167 3.15 4.27 8.27
N TRP A 168 2.67 3.06 8.02
CA TRP A 168 2.03 2.69 6.76
C TRP A 168 0.67 2.06 7.04
N GLY A 169 -0.41 2.73 6.62
CA GLY A 169 -1.77 2.31 6.91
C GLY A 169 -2.00 2.10 8.41
N SER A 170 -2.27 0.86 8.80
CA SER A 170 -2.49 0.46 10.20
C SER A 170 -1.24 -0.02 10.94
N VAL A 171 -0.09 -0.12 10.26
CA VAL A 171 1.15 -0.73 10.76
C VAL A 171 2.21 0.35 10.99
N ALA A 172 2.79 0.38 12.18
CA ALA A 172 3.99 1.16 12.47
C ALA A 172 5.23 0.26 12.37
N PHE A 173 6.19 0.67 11.54
CA PHE A 173 7.50 0.05 11.40
C PHE A 173 8.52 0.86 12.18
N GLN A 174 9.03 0.29 13.26
CA GLN A 174 10.11 0.87 14.04
C GLN A 174 11.41 0.18 13.67
N LEU A 175 12.33 0.89 13.00
CA LEU A 175 13.70 0.43 12.79
C LEU A 175 14.49 0.65 14.09
N ASP A 176 14.82 -0.45 14.75
CA ASP A 176 15.50 -0.45 16.05
C ASP A 176 17.01 -0.34 15.91
N SER A 177 17.58 -1.12 14.98
CA SER A 177 19.04 -1.16 14.76
C SER A 177 19.38 -1.72 13.37
N CYS A 178 20.53 -1.32 12.84
CA CYS A 178 21.21 -2.01 11.75
C CYS A 178 22.63 -2.35 12.21
N THR A 179 22.97 -3.64 12.28
CA THR A 179 24.23 -4.13 12.83
C THR A 179 24.99 -4.97 11.81
N ARG A 180 26.32 -4.81 11.78
CA ARG A 180 27.20 -5.58 10.92
C ARG A 180 27.42 -6.97 11.49
N LYS A 181 27.20 -7.98 10.66
CA LYS A 181 27.52 -9.39 10.90
C LYS A 181 28.73 -9.81 10.08
N LYS A 182 29.31 -10.96 10.43
CA LYS A 182 30.40 -11.57 9.66
C LYS A 182 30.00 -11.77 8.19
N GLY A 183 30.91 -11.50 7.27
CA GLY A 183 30.72 -11.74 5.84
C GLY A 183 30.06 -10.58 5.09
N ASN A 184 30.32 -9.33 5.48
CA ASN A 184 29.79 -8.12 4.83
C ASN A 184 28.26 -8.11 4.78
N ILE A 185 27.64 -8.58 5.87
CA ILE A 185 26.18 -8.60 6.04
C ILE A 185 25.80 -7.49 7.01
N VAL A 186 24.83 -6.68 6.65
CA VAL A 186 24.18 -5.73 7.56
C VAL A 186 22.79 -6.26 7.88
N SER A 187 22.49 -6.40 9.17
CA SER A 187 21.23 -6.91 9.67
C SER A 187 20.42 -5.80 10.31
N CYS A 188 19.29 -5.45 9.70
CA CYS A 188 18.38 -4.44 10.21
C CYS A 188 17.21 -5.10 10.94
N HIS A 189 17.00 -4.69 12.19
CA HIS A 189 15.97 -5.18 13.09
C HIS A 189 14.81 -4.18 13.16
N PHE A 190 13.61 -4.69 12.98
CA PHE A 190 12.39 -3.91 13.04
C PHE A 190 11.42 -4.48 14.08
N SER A 191 10.84 -3.59 14.87
CA SER A 191 9.68 -3.83 15.69
C SER A 191 8.44 -3.31 14.98
N LEU A 192 7.46 -4.17 14.75
CA LEU A 192 6.21 -3.82 14.07
C LEU A 192 5.05 -3.94 15.05
N ILE A 193 4.14 -2.98 15.01
CA ILE A 193 2.84 -3.03 15.70
C ILE A 193 1.74 -2.63 14.72
N SER A 194 0.60 -3.33 14.78
CA SER A 194 -0.56 -3.03 13.93
C SER A 194 -1.78 -2.69 14.77
N THR A 195 -2.57 -1.72 14.35
CA THR A 195 -3.85 -1.34 14.98
C THR A 195 -5.03 -2.19 14.51
N GLN A 196 -4.81 -3.11 13.57
CA GLN A 196 -5.81 -4.05 13.05
C GLN A 196 -5.14 -5.38 12.62
N ASP A 197 -5.95 -6.41 12.41
CA ASP A 197 -5.46 -7.64 11.78
C ASP A 197 -5.09 -7.33 10.32
N VAL A 198 -3.84 -7.59 9.93
CA VAL A 198 -3.37 -7.25 8.59
C VAL A 198 -2.38 -8.30 8.07
N ASN A 199 -2.58 -8.68 6.82
CA ASN A 199 -1.69 -9.56 6.09
C ASN A 199 -1.04 -8.78 4.94
N PHE A 200 0.28 -8.86 4.86
CA PHE A 200 1.03 -8.27 3.77
C PHE A 200 2.37 -8.97 3.58
N ASN A 201 3.04 -8.68 2.47
CA ASN A 201 4.34 -9.24 2.16
C ASN A 201 5.38 -8.13 2.07
N VAL A 202 6.55 -8.35 2.69
CA VAL A 202 7.75 -7.58 2.38
C VAL A 202 8.44 -8.26 1.20
N SER A 203 8.63 -7.54 0.11
CA SER A 203 9.41 -8.01 -1.05
C SER A 203 10.87 -8.09 -0.67
N LEU A 204 11.51 -9.26 -0.85
CA LEU A 204 12.96 -9.44 -0.70
C LEU A 204 13.66 -9.49 -2.07
N ALA A 205 13.02 -8.91 -3.09
CA ALA A 205 13.60 -8.70 -4.41
C ALA A 205 14.44 -7.40 -4.46
N ASN A 206 14.90 -7.03 -5.66
CA ASN A 206 15.77 -5.87 -5.90
C ASN A 206 15.19 -4.51 -5.48
N ASP A 207 13.90 -4.43 -5.17
CA ASP A 207 13.29 -3.16 -4.77
C ASP A 207 13.60 -2.80 -3.30
N THR A 208 13.82 -3.83 -2.46
CA THR A 208 14.26 -3.65 -1.07
C THR A 208 15.78 -3.59 -0.99
N ARG A 209 16.31 -2.46 -0.53
CA ARG A 209 17.75 -2.18 -0.55
C ARG A 209 18.16 -1.14 0.48
N ILE A 210 19.43 -1.18 0.89
CA ILE A 210 20.11 -0.04 1.48
C ILE A 210 20.96 0.66 0.42
N VAL A 211 21.18 1.97 0.56
CA VAL A 211 22.01 2.79 -0.31
C VAL A 211 23.00 3.55 0.57
N ASP A 212 24.30 3.49 0.24
CA ASP A 212 25.35 4.22 0.96
C ASP A 212 25.42 5.71 0.55
N GLY A 213 26.35 6.46 1.15
CA GLY A 213 26.60 7.87 0.80
C GLY A 213 27.20 8.09 -0.60
N SER A 214 27.66 7.03 -1.28
CA SER A 214 28.16 7.06 -2.67
C SER A 214 27.09 6.63 -3.68
N ASN A 215 25.84 6.44 -3.23
CA ASN A 215 24.72 5.97 -4.03
C ASN A 215 24.87 4.53 -4.56
N ASN A 216 25.65 3.69 -3.90
CA ASN A 216 25.74 2.26 -4.22
C ASN A 216 24.60 1.49 -3.51
N PRO A 217 23.77 0.73 -4.26
CA PRO A 217 22.72 -0.08 -3.66
C PRO A 217 23.23 -1.45 -3.21
N TYR A 218 22.75 -1.91 -2.05
CA TYR A 218 22.95 -3.26 -1.53
C TYR A 218 21.60 -3.90 -1.24
N TYR A 219 21.41 -5.11 -1.78
CA TYR A 219 20.11 -5.78 -1.80
C TYR A 219 19.97 -6.80 -0.67
N VAL A 220 18.73 -7.17 -0.42
CA VAL A 220 18.40 -8.19 0.57
C VAL A 220 19.04 -9.53 0.21
N ASN A 221 19.59 -10.20 1.21
CA ASN A 221 20.01 -11.59 1.15
C ASN A 221 18.91 -12.49 1.73
N LYS A 222 18.42 -12.17 2.94
CA LYS A 222 17.42 -12.96 3.68
C LYS A 222 16.55 -12.06 4.57
N GLY A 223 15.32 -12.48 4.81
CA GLY A 223 14.40 -11.85 5.75
C GLY A 223 13.81 -12.88 6.71
N TYR A 224 13.50 -12.45 7.94
CA TYR A 224 13.01 -13.29 9.02
C TYR A 224 11.82 -12.62 9.73
N SER A 225 10.82 -13.41 10.12
CA SER A 225 9.73 -12.99 11.00
C SER A 225 9.32 -14.17 11.90
N GLY A 226 9.71 -14.10 13.18
CA GLY A 226 9.57 -15.24 14.10
C GLY A 226 10.28 -16.50 13.58
N LYS A 227 9.50 -17.54 13.22
CA LYS A 227 10.03 -18.80 12.66
C LYS A 227 10.06 -18.81 11.13
N LEU A 228 9.47 -17.81 10.48
CA LEU A 228 9.44 -17.70 9.03
C LEU A 228 10.76 -17.10 8.54
N ALA A 229 11.31 -17.67 7.48
CA ALA A 229 12.48 -17.16 6.79
C ALA A 229 12.23 -17.20 5.28
N ALA A 230 12.65 -16.15 4.59
CA ALA A 230 12.58 -16.05 3.14
C ALA A 230 13.94 -15.58 2.59
N GLY A 231 14.36 -16.15 1.46
CA GLY A 231 15.59 -15.74 0.77
C GLY A 231 15.36 -14.64 -0.26
N PHE A 232 16.43 -14.18 -0.88
CA PHE A 232 16.40 -13.25 -2.01
C PHE A 232 15.39 -13.66 -3.10
N ASN A 233 14.74 -12.66 -3.72
CA ASN A 233 13.67 -12.81 -4.72
C ASN A 233 12.41 -13.55 -4.23
N ASN A 234 12.22 -13.66 -2.92
CA ASN A 234 10.98 -14.16 -2.33
C ASN A 234 10.24 -13.06 -1.59
N ASN A 235 9.03 -13.36 -1.17
CA ASN A 235 8.23 -12.52 -0.30
C ASN A 235 8.32 -13.05 1.13
N LEU A 236 8.50 -12.16 2.10
CA LEU A 236 8.36 -12.49 3.52
C LEU A 236 6.92 -12.18 3.95
N PRO A 237 6.07 -13.20 4.15
CA PRO A 237 4.69 -12.98 4.59
C PRO A 237 4.68 -12.56 6.06
N LEU A 238 3.93 -11.48 6.33
CA LEU A 238 3.68 -10.96 7.66
C LEU A 238 2.17 -10.99 7.90
N ASN A 239 1.78 -11.82 8.87
CA ASN A 239 0.42 -11.89 9.37
C ASN A 239 0.41 -11.28 10.77
N MET A 240 -0.04 -10.04 10.86
CA MET A 240 -0.08 -9.31 12.11
C MET A 240 -1.48 -9.37 12.69
N VAL A 241 -1.56 -9.68 13.99
CA VAL A 241 -2.79 -9.55 14.78
C VAL A 241 -2.82 -8.15 15.37
N LYS A 242 -4.01 -7.57 15.49
CA LYS A 242 -4.24 -6.28 16.14
C LYS A 242 -3.53 -6.23 17.51
N ASP A 243 -2.82 -5.13 17.74
CA ASP A 243 -2.05 -4.80 18.94
C ASP A 243 -0.92 -5.78 19.27
N ALA A 244 -0.64 -6.76 18.39
CA ALA A 244 0.47 -7.69 18.56
C ALA A 244 1.77 -7.10 18.00
N HIS A 245 2.85 -7.29 18.76
CA HIS A 245 4.19 -6.94 18.33
C HIS A 245 4.80 -8.07 17.49
N SER A 246 5.41 -7.72 16.36
CA SER A 246 6.16 -8.64 15.52
C SER A 246 7.57 -8.13 15.30
N ASN A 247 8.54 -9.04 15.37
CA ASN A 247 9.95 -8.72 15.10
C ASN A 247 10.31 -9.20 13.69
N VAL A 248 10.84 -8.29 12.89
CA VAL A 248 11.31 -8.58 11.53
C VAL A 248 12.80 -8.27 11.43
N ILE A 249 13.56 -9.16 10.83
CA ILE A 249 14.99 -8.97 10.59
C ILE A 249 15.23 -9.07 9.08
N ILE A 250 15.95 -8.11 8.50
CA ILE A 250 16.33 -8.11 7.09
C ILE A 250 17.84 -8.01 6.99
N ASP A 251 18.46 -9.02 6.41
CA ASP A 251 19.89 -9.11 6.17
C ASP A 251 20.20 -8.64 4.74
N PHE A 252 21.07 -7.66 4.60
CA PHE A 252 21.62 -7.15 3.34
C PHE A 252 23.03 -7.67 3.16
N ALA A 253 23.39 -8.17 1.98
CA ALA A 253 24.72 -8.72 1.72
C ALA A 253 25.58 -7.79 0.85
N GLY A 254 26.90 -7.96 0.94
CA GLY A 254 27.86 -7.25 0.11
C GLY A 254 28.13 -5.82 0.55
N VAL A 255 27.77 -5.46 1.78
CA VAL A 255 27.96 -4.10 2.33
C VAL A 255 29.40 -3.97 2.84
N PRO A 256 30.28 -3.16 2.22
CA PRO A 256 31.69 -3.06 2.62
C PRO A 256 31.84 -2.52 4.04
N ASP A 257 32.92 -2.89 4.74
CA ASP A 257 33.23 -2.42 6.10
C ASP A 257 33.46 -0.91 6.19
N SER A 258 33.77 -0.26 5.07
CA SER A 258 33.87 1.20 4.97
C SER A 258 32.52 1.93 5.07
N VAL A 259 31.39 1.22 4.91
CA VAL A 259 30.05 1.80 5.02
C VAL A 259 29.58 1.73 6.48
N SER A 260 29.70 2.86 7.19
CA SER A 260 29.26 3.03 8.59
C SER A 260 27.86 3.62 8.71
N GLN A 261 27.25 4.04 7.60
CA GLN A 261 25.93 4.65 7.56
C GLN A 261 25.24 4.30 6.24
N ALA A 262 23.97 3.90 6.30
CA ALA A 262 23.10 3.85 5.13
C ALA A 262 22.39 5.20 4.96
N PHE A 263 22.55 5.82 3.80
CA PHE A 263 21.86 7.07 3.47
C PHE A 263 20.36 6.85 3.30
N LEU A 264 19.99 5.71 2.71
CA LEU A 264 18.61 5.28 2.50
C LEU A 264 18.48 3.78 2.77
N LEU A 265 17.41 3.38 3.43
CA LEU A 265 16.88 2.02 3.45
C LEU A 265 15.47 2.07 2.88
N ASN A 266 15.26 1.42 1.75
CA ASN A 266 13.97 1.31 1.10
C ASN A 266 13.44 -0.11 1.28
N LEU A 267 12.24 -0.24 1.86
CA LEU A 267 11.51 -1.51 1.98
C LEU A 267 10.31 -1.50 1.05
N THR A 268 10.21 -2.50 0.18
CA THR A 268 9.07 -2.63 -0.72
C THR A 268 8.02 -3.57 -0.13
N LEU A 269 6.80 -3.09 0.02
CA LEU A 269 5.63 -3.85 0.47
C LEU A 269 4.80 -4.23 -0.77
N VAL A 270 4.62 -5.53 -1.00
CA VAL A 270 3.95 -6.03 -2.22
C VAL A 270 2.51 -5.52 -2.28
N GLY A 271 2.18 -4.82 -3.37
CA GLY A 271 0.85 -4.21 -3.58
C GLY A 271 0.57 -2.98 -2.72
N ARG A 272 1.55 -2.52 -1.92
CA ARG A 272 1.35 -1.51 -0.87
C ARG A 272 2.33 -0.34 -0.91
N GLY A 273 3.35 -0.39 -1.78
CA GLY A 273 4.29 0.71 -2.01
C GLY A 273 5.63 0.53 -1.30
N ASN A 274 6.28 1.64 -0.96
CA ASN A 274 7.63 1.67 -0.38
C ASN A 274 7.64 2.40 0.97
N LEU A 275 8.50 1.95 1.87
CA LEU A 275 8.85 2.60 3.13
C LEU A 275 10.31 3.01 3.10
N GLU A 276 10.60 4.26 3.45
CA GLU A 276 11.95 4.81 3.39
C GLU A 276 12.44 5.26 4.77
N PHE A 277 13.62 4.81 5.17
CA PHE A 277 14.34 5.30 6.34
C PHE A 277 15.64 5.96 5.87
N ARG A 278 16.05 7.07 6.51
CA ARG A 278 17.20 7.87 6.06
C ARG A 278 18.25 8.02 7.16
N ASN A 279 19.50 8.21 6.73
CA ASN A 279 20.65 8.52 7.60
C ASN A 279 20.87 7.49 8.73
N ILE A 280 20.70 6.21 8.43
CA ILE A 280 20.70 5.11 9.40
C ILE A 280 22.14 4.74 9.77
N PRO A 281 22.53 4.82 11.05
CA PRO A 281 23.84 4.34 11.49
C PRO A 281 23.92 2.81 11.38
N ILE A 282 25.06 2.30 10.89
CA ILE A 282 25.38 0.87 10.86
C ILE A 282 26.45 0.62 11.92
N GLN A 283 26.09 -0.15 12.94
CA GLN A 283 26.97 -0.47 14.08
C GLN A 283 27.77 -1.75 13.85
#